data_AF-A0A8X6YFL3-F1
#
_entry.id   AF-A0A8X6YFL3-F1
#
_cell.length_a   1.000
_cell.length_b   1.000
_cell.length_c   1.000
_cell.angle_alpha   90.00
_cell.angle_beta   90.00
_cell.angle_gamma   90.00
#
_symmetry.space_group_name_H-M   'P 1'
#
loop_
_entity.id
_entity.type
_entity.pdbx_description
1 polymer ?
#
loop_
_entity_poly.entity_id
_entity_poly.type
_entity_poly.pdbx_seq_one_letter_code
_entity_poly.pdbx_strand_id
1 'polypeptide(L)'
;ALTKKPTPSGVINMYNNKGCTAFHLACMADRTDCVMEFLKAGVDVNMGCILNLAETNSSANCDSPSRSMKELLDTYSNRFFNSDIKYGGTPLHWSKTPELTELLIEHGCNVNAKNFQGDTALHVMVKRNRLSCAVMLLSHQADADIQNSDGNTPLHLAVKSGDLSLVQTFIAFGANVNMLNNNGESPRHIAASSDKKLVLGEILYALHIIGANRCSVPMHSCTDGCTVNGQFNGIPPENCAFSKTTETLFEELLMSTGFNVNVRGDIPSHNPSTQTGDASKSIRVLSLDGGGIRGLVLIQMLDELEKILGKPVSNFFDLVAGTSTGGILALVLATGKTMRECRCLYFRLKDKVFVGVRPYDADLLETFLKNELGESTVMGDIVKPKLMVTATRGDRKPADLHIFRNYKSPLELLDHVEKDALTNEVLPNPKNQLIWQAARATGAAPTYFRPTGPFIDGGLISNNPTLDALTEIHQCNQALIATGQADQVSNIKVVVSMGTGRPPLVSVNTIDVFRPDTLWGACRMALGVTNLGQLLVDQATQTDGRVTSRTQALCSMLNIPYFRLNPQLTENVALDETNTKILVKMLWETTAYMRCMKQELEHLKNLLVT
;
A
#
# COMPACT_ATOMS: atom_id res chain seq x y z
N ALA A 1 49.28 -13.82 -37.35
CA ALA A 1 49.57 -13.27 -36.02
C ALA A 1 49.02 -11.85 -35.87
N LEU A 2 47.69 -11.68 -35.96
CA LEU A 2 47.01 -10.43 -35.61
C LEU A 2 45.82 -10.82 -34.73
N THR A 3 46.13 -11.00 -33.45
CA THR A 3 45.17 -11.36 -32.41
C THR A 3 44.26 -10.19 -32.11
N LYS A 4 42.95 -10.43 -32.21
CA LYS A 4 41.88 -9.65 -31.59
C LYS A 4 42.30 -9.22 -30.17
N LYS A 5 42.49 -7.92 -29.93
CA LYS A 5 42.47 -7.39 -28.57
C LYS A 5 41.02 -7.28 -28.12
N PRO A 6 40.61 -7.90 -27.00
CA PRO A 6 39.32 -7.60 -26.41
C PRO A 6 39.32 -6.15 -25.92
N THR A 7 38.18 -5.46 -26.07
CA THR A 7 37.94 -4.15 -25.45
C THR A 7 38.24 -4.21 -23.94
N PRO A 8 38.88 -3.18 -23.35
CA PRO A 8 39.42 -3.25 -22.00
C PRO A 8 38.35 -2.96 -20.94
N SER A 9 37.25 -3.72 -20.90
CA SER A 9 36.29 -3.63 -19.79
C SER A 9 36.93 -4.07 -18.47
N GLY A 10 37.93 -4.97 -18.52
CA GLY A 10 38.64 -5.45 -17.34
C GLY A 10 39.56 -4.41 -16.67
N VAL A 11 40.08 -3.41 -17.40
CA VAL A 11 41.05 -2.43 -16.85
C VAL A 11 40.38 -1.24 -16.19
N ILE A 12 39.24 -0.79 -16.74
CA ILE A 12 38.47 0.36 -16.25
C ILE A 12 37.99 0.15 -14.80
N ASN A 13 37.79 -1.12 -14.47
CA ASN A 13 37.27 -1.63 -13.22
C ASN A 13 38.38 -2.06 -12.23
N MET A 14 39.66 -1.86 -12.56
CA MET A 14 40.76 -2.23 -11.67
C MET A 14 40.98 -1.19 -10.57
N TYR A 15 41.20 -1.68 -9.35
CA TYR A 15 41.68 -0.86 -8.24
C TYR A 15 43.16 -0.52 -8.39
N ASN A 16 43.51 0.71 -8.06
CA ASN A 16 44.90 1.12 -7.84
C ASN A 16 45.40 0.67 -6.45
N ASN A 17 46.67 0.94 -6.15
CA ASN A 17 47.28 0.60 -4.85
C ASN A 17 46.65 1.32 -3.65
N LYS A 18 45.73 2.27 -3.89
CA LYS A 18 44.95 2.99 -2.87
C LYS A 18 43.49 2.52 -2.83
N GLY A 19 43.15 1.40 -3.47
CA GLY A 19 41.80 0.83 -3.46
C GLY A 19 40.78 1.60 -4.29
N CYS A 20 41.18 2.54 -5.15
CA CYS A 20 40.26 3.31 -6.00
C CYS A 20 40.43 2.96 -7.48
N THR A 21 39.34 2.92 -8.22
CA THR A 21 39.33 2.69 -9.68
C THR A 21 39.64 3.97 -10.44
N ALA A 22 39.93 3.87 -11.74
CA ALA A 22 40.12 5.05 -12.59
C ALA A 22 38.88 5.97 -12.59
N PHE A 23 37.69 5.37 -12.52
CA PHE A 23 36.43 6.09 -12.35
C PHE A 23 36.34 6.81 -11.01
N HIS A 24 36.69 6.14 -9.91
CA HIS A 24 36.75 6.79 -8.59
C HIS A 24 37.71 8.00 -8.58
N LEU A 25 38.88 7.88 -9.20
CA LEU A 25 39.84 8.99 -9.30
C LEU A 25 39.29 10.15 -10.15
N ALA A 26 38.59 9.85 -11.25
CA ALA A 26 37.95 10.87 -12.08
C ALA A 26 36.85 11.62 -11.33
N CYS A 27 36.04 10.91 -10.53
CA CYS A 27 35.08 11.49 -9.61
C CYS A 27 35.77 12.39 -8.57
N MET A 28 36.78 11.88 -7.85
CA MET A 28 37.50 12.63 -6.82
C MET A 28 38.20 13.90 -7.35
N ALA A 29 38.66 13.86 -8.60
CA ALA A 29 39.32 14.99 -9.26
C ALA A 29 38.33 15.98 -9.93
N ASP A 30 37.03 15.78 -9.77
CA ASP A 30 35.95 16.57 -10.38
C ASP A 30 36.09 16.71 -11.90
N ARG A 31 36.57 15.64 -12.55
CA ARG A 31 36.78 15.58 -14.01
C ARG A 31 35.53 15.00 -14.68
N THR A 32 34.50 15.82 -14.79
CA THR A 32 33.19 15.45 -15.37
C THR A 32 33.31 14.75 -16.71
N ASP A 33 34.17 15.25 -17.59
CA ASP A 33 34.34 14.69 -18.94
C ASP A 33 34.88 13.25 -18.89
N CYS A 34 35.83 12.99 -17.98
CA CYS A 34 36.40 11.66 -17.79
C CYS A 34 35.38 10.70 -17.16
N VAL A 35 34.57 11.17 -16.21
CA VAL A 35 33.50 10.37 -15.59
C VAL A 35 32.49 9.95 -16.65
N MET A 36 32.06 10.86 -17.52
CA MET A 36 31.14 10.55 -18.60
C MET A 36 31.74 9.52 -19.57
N GLU A 37 33.02 9.62 -19.92
CA GLU A 37 33.68 8.62 -20.77
C GLU A 37 33.81 7.24 -20.11
N PHE A 38 34.07 7.18 -18.81
CA PHE A 38 34.09 5.90 -18.07
C PHE A 38 32.71 5.24 -18.03
N LEU A 39 31.67 6.04 -17.86
CA LEU A 39 30.29 5.55 -17.93
C LEU A 39 29.94 5.03 -19.33
N LYS A 40 30.34 5.75 -20.39
CA LYS A 40 30.19 5.30 -21.79
C LYS A 40 30.94 4.00 -22.08
N ALA A 41 32.04 3.76 -21.37
CA ALA A 41 32.83 2.55 -21.50
C ALA A 41 32.28 1.35 -20.71
N GLY A 42 31.17 1.53 -19.97
CA GLY A 42 30.55 0.46 -19.20
C GLY A 42 31.28 0.12 -17.90
N VAL A 43 31.82 1.13 -17.22
CA VAL A 43 32.39 0.96 -15.86
C VAL A 43 31.34 0.37 -14.91
N ASP A 44 31.77 -0.53 -14.03
CA ASP A 44 30.92 -1.02 -12.95
C ASP A 44 30.83 0.06 -11.87
N VAL A 45 29.71 0.78 -11.90
CA VAL A 45 29.39 1.86 -10.97
C VAL A 45 29.08 1.37 -9.55
N ASN A 46 28.87 0.06 -9.36
CA ASN A 46 28.57 -0.52 -8.05
C ASN A 46 29.84 -0.88 -7.27
N MET A 47 31.02 -0.80 -7.88
CA MET A 47 32.27 -0.97 -7.15
C MET A 47 32.54 0.22 -6.24
N GLY A 48 32.67 -0.02 -4.93
CA GLY A 48 33.11 0.99 -3.97
C GLY A 48 34.64 1.11 -3.91
N CYS A 49 35.17 2.27 -3.48
CA CYS A 49 36.61 2.41 -3.23
C CYS A 49 36.99 1.74 -1.89
N ILE A 50 38.03 0.91 -1.90
CA ILE A 50 38.53 0.15 -0.74
C ILE A 50 39.52 1.03 0.06
N LEU A 51 39.02 2.11 0.64
CA LEU A 51 39.78 2.91 1.62
C LEU A 51 39.21 2.64 3.02
N ASN A 52 39.85 1.71 3.74
CA ASN A 52 39.65 1.38 5.15
C ASN A 52 38.19 1.37 5.66
N LEU A 53 37.49 0.26 5.41
CA LEU A 53 36.55 -0.33 6.36
C LEU A 53 36.86 -1.83 6.39
N ALA A 54 37.38 -2.30 7.52
CA ALA A 54 37.43 -3.72 7.81
C ALA A 54 35.98 -4.23 7.91
N GLU A 55 35.78 -5.43 7.34
CA GLU A 55 34.58 -6.27 7.43
C GLU A 55 33.35 -5.83 6.63
N THR A 56 33.13 -6.47 5.47
CA THR A 56 32.13 -7.54 5.37
C THR A 56 32.21 -8.26 4.02
N ASN A 57 32.23 -9.59 4.10
CA ASN A 57 32.05 -10.50 2.98
C ASN A 57 30.60 -10.41 2.45
N SER A 58 30.44 -10.26 1.14
CA SER A 58 29.48 -11.07 0.38
C SER A 58 29.77 -10.98 -1.12
N SER A 59 30.20 -12.11 -1.67
CA SER A 59 30.12 -12.42 -3.09
C SER A 59 28.65 -12.57 -3.47
N ALA A 60 28.13 -11.72 -4.34
CA ALA A 60 26.94 -12.00 -5.12
C ALA A 60 27.31 -11.85 -6.60
N ASN A 61 27.22 -12.99 -7.31
CA ASN A 61 27.29 -13.11 -8.75
C ASN A 61 26.42 -12.04 -9.43
N CYS A 62 27.00 -11.26 -10.34
CA CYS A 62 26.23 -10.49 -11.31
C CYS A 62 26.64 -10.92 -12.73
N ASP A 63 25.70 -11.56 -13.41
CA ASP A 63 25.79 -11.79 -14.84
C ASP A 63 25.72 -10.45 -15.59
N SER A 64 26.80 -10.16 -16.32
CA SER A 64 26.93 -9.23 -17.46
C SER A 64 26.29 -7.84 -17.38
N PRO A 65 27.09 -6.75 -17.35
CA PRO A 65 26.66 -5.49 -17.94
C PRO A 65 27.07 -5.47 -19.42
N SER A 66 26.28 -4.78 -20.25
CA SER A 66 26.74 -3.92 -21.37
C SER A 66 25.96 -4.09 -22.68
N ARG A 67 24.93 -3.25 -22.82
CA ARG A 67 24.75 -2.45 -24.05
C ARG A 67 23.84 -1.23 -23.91
N SER A 68 22.93 -1.19 -22.93
CA SER A 68 21.89 -0.12 -22.82
C SER A 68 22.30 1.14 -22.01
N MET A 69 23.05 1.01 -20.90
CA MET A 69 23.33 2.17 -20.01
C MET A 69 24.16 3.28 -20.68
N LYS A 70 24.97 2.93 -21.69
CA LYS A 70 25.76 3.87 -22.49
C LYS A 70 24.86 4.85 -23.27
N GLU A 71 23.87 4.32 -23.98
CA GLU A 71 22.96 5.11 -24.83
C GLU A 71 22.04 6.00 -23.98
N LEU A 72 21.66 5.51 -22.81
CA LEU A 72 20.86 6.24 -21.81
C LEU A 72 21.65 7.44 -21.25
N LEU A 73 22.90 7.25 -20.84
CA LEU A 73 23.74 8.32 -20.30
C LEU A 73 24.12 9.36 -21.37
N ASP A 74 24.28 8.94 -22.62
CA ASP A 74 24.48 9.85 -23.75
C ASP A 74 23.22 10.70 -24.01
N THR A 75 22.04 10.09 -23.95
CA THR A 75 20.73 10.75 -24.16
C THR A 75 20.35 11.71 -23.03
N TYR A 76 20.71 11.38 -21.79
CA TYR A 76 20.29 12.12 -20.59
C TYR A 76 21.43 12.84 -19.85
N SER A 77 22.59 13.03 -20.47
CA SER A 77 23.78 13.67 -19.89
C SER A 77 23.51 14.99 -19.14
N ASN A 78 22.64 15.84 -19.68
CA ASN A 78 22.24 17.13 -19.05
C ASN A 78 21.37 16.98 -17.77
N ARG A 79 20.88 15.77 -17.49
CA ARG A 79 20.00 15.46 -16.35
C ARG A 79 20.74 14.97 -15.10
N PHE A 80 22.08 14.98 -15.09
CA PHE A 80 22.90 14.67 -13.90
C PHE A 80 23.46 15.95 -13.22
N PHE A 81 23.85 15.87 -11.95
CA PHE A 81 24.56 16.95 -11.26
C PHE A 81 26.06 16.71 -11.28
N ASN A 82 26.79 17.59 -11.97
CA ASN A 82 28.25 17.58 -11.96
C ASN A 82 28.80 17.67 -10.52
N SER A 83 28.13 18.41 -9.64
CA SER A 83 28.51 18.56 -8.24
C SER A 83 28.24 17.36 -7.34
N ASP A 84 27.50 16.35 -7.79
CA ASP A 84 27.29 15.10 -7.05
C ASP A 84 28.27 14.00 -7.51
N ILE A 85 28.77 14.11 -8.75
CA ILE A 85 29.80 13.22 -9.30
C ILE A 85 31.08 13.25 -8.46
N LYS A 86 31.45 14.42 -7.92
CA LYS A 86 32.65 14.55 -7.07
C LYS A 86 32.65 13.68 -5.81
N TYR A 87 31.47 13.31 -5.34
CA TYR A 87 31.32 12.45 -4.16
C TYR A 87 31.25 10.97 -4.54
N GLY A 88 31.47 10.62 -5.81
CA GLY A 88 31.33 9.27 -6.33
C GLY A 88 29.88 8.77 -6.27
N GLY A 89 29.72 7.46 -6.38
CA GLY A 89 28.42 6.79 -6.37
C GLY A 89 27.94 6.36 -7.76
N THR A 90 26.75 5.76 -7.77
CA THR A 90 26.08 5.28 -8.97
C THR A 90 25.32 6.40 -9.69
N PRO A 91 24.98 6.26 -10.99
CA PRO A 91 24.11 7.20 -11.71
C PRO A 91 22.79 7.50 -10.99
N LEU A 92 22.33 6.56 -10.15
CA LEU A 92 21.13 6.71 -9.32
C LEU A 92 21.26 7.85 -8.30
N HIS A 93 22.47 8.11 -7.77
CA HIS A 93 22.71 9.24 -6.86
C HIS A 93 22.49 10.58 -7.56
N TRP A 94 22.68 10.62 -8.87
CA TRP A 94 22.72 11.84 -9.66
C TRP A 94 21.41 12.09 -10.43
N SER A 95 20.44 11.17 -10.35
CA SER A 95 19.18 11.26 -11.09
C SER A 95 18.35 12.47 -10.66
N LYS A 96 17.78 13.18 -11.64
CA LYS A 96 16.94 14.37 -11.41
C LYS A 96 15.45 14.09 -11.40
N THR A 97 15.02 13.06 -12.14
CA THR A 97 13.61 12.82 -12.41
C THR A 97 13.22 11.39 -12.05
N PRO A 98 11.94 11.13 -11.69
CA PRO A 98 11.47 9.80 -11.35
C PRO A 98 11.64 8.81 -12.51
N GLU A 99 11.41 9.24 -13.75
CA GLU A 99 11.49 8.37 -14.94
C GLU A 99 12.93 7.91 -15.17
N LEU A 100 13.91 8.81 -15.02
CA LEU A 100 15.33 8.44 -15.10
C LEU A 100 15.72 7.53 -13.94
N THR A 101 15.16 7.77 -12.76
CA THR A 101 15.43 6.94 -11.58
C THR A 101 14.91 5.52 -11.78
N GLU A 102 13.66 5.36 -12.21
CA GLU A 102 13.04 4.06 -12.51
C GLU A 102 13.85 3.32 -13.59
N LEU A 103 14.14 3.99 -14.71
CA LEU A 103 14.89 3.40 -15.81
C LEU A 103 16.27 2.89 -15.36
N LEU A 104 16.98 3.64 -14.52
CA LEU A 104 18.27 3.22 -13.96
C LEU A 104 18.15 1.98 -13.06
N ILE A 105 17.08 1.89 -12.27
CA ILE A 105 16.80 0.73 -11.40
C ILE A 105 16.44 -0.50 -12.24
N GLU A 106 15.60 -0.35 -13.26
CA GLU A 106 15.23 -1.45 -14.18
C GLU A 106 16.45 -2.00 -14.94
N HIS A 107 17.49 -1.18 -15.12
CA HIS A 107 18.78 -1.58 -15.69
C HIS A 107 19.81 -2.09 -14.66
N GLY A 108 19.37 -2.42 -13.44
CA GLY A 108 20.18 -3.11 -12.44
C GLY A 108 21.08 -2.22 -11.58
N CYS A 109 20.82 -0.91 -11.50
CA CYS A 109 21.51 -0.07 -10.53
C CYS A 109 21.17 -0.50 -9.10
N ASN A 110 22.19 -0.73 -8.26
CA ASN A 110 21.96 -1.03 -6.85
C ASN A 110 21.36 0.19 -6.14
N VAL A 111 20.11 0.05 -5.70
CA VAL A 111 19.31 1.11 -5.04
C VAL A 111 19.95 1.57 -3.73
N ASN A 112 20.64 0.68 -3.04
CA ASN A 112 21.24 0.89 -1.72
C ASN A 112 22.76 1.13 -1.78
N ALA A 113 23.33 1.31 -2.97
CA ALA A 113 24.73 1.67 -3.12
C ALA A 113 25.04 2.97 -2.37
N LYS A 114 26.23 3.04 -1.76
CA LYS A 114 26.71 4.23 -1.06
C LYS A 114 27.76 4.96 -1.90
N ASN A 115 27.75 6.29 -1.85
CA ASN A 115 28.83 7.13 -2.37
C ASN A 115 29.97 7.29 -1.34
N PHE A 116 30.96 8.15 -1.63
CA PHE A 116 32.11 8.38 -0.75
C PHE A 116 31.78 9.05 0.60
N GLN A 117 30.60 9.66 0.74
CA GLN A 117 30.09 10.21 1.99
C GLN A 117 29.23 9.20 2.77
N GLY A 118 29.19 7.95 2.31
CA GLY A 118 28.30 6.92 2.84
C GLY A 118 26.82 7.16 2.52
N ASP A 119 26.48 8.21 1.76
CA ASP A 119 25.11 8.51 1.39
C ASP A 119 24.65 7.50 0.33
N THR A 120 23.42 7.00 0.49
CA THR A 120 22.71 6.31 -0.60
C THR A 120 22.06 7.32 -1.54
N ALA A 121 21.58 6.88 -2.71
CA ALA A 121 20.79 7.72 -3.61
C ALA A 121 19.61 8.38 -2.88
N LEU A 122 18.97 7.66 -1.94
CA LEU A 122 17.87 8.16 -1.12
C LEU A 122 18.29 9.35 -0.24
N HIS A 123 19.48 9.32 0.37
CA HIS A 123 20.02 10.48 1.11
C HIS A 123 20.20 11.68 0.19
N VAL A 124 20.75 11.47 -1.01
CA VAL A 124 20.95 12.56 -1.98
C VAL A 124 19.61 13.16 -2.41
N MET A 125 18.59 12.34 -2.68
CA MET A 125 17.24 12.84 -3.02
C MET A 125 16.65 13.70 -1.90
N VAL A 126 16.86 13.34 -0.64
CA VAL A 126 16.44 14.15 0.53
C VAL A 126 17.21 15.47 0.60
N LYS A 127 18.55 15.44 0.51
CA LYS A 127 19.39 16.66 0.54
C LYS A 127 19.01 17.64 -0.56
N ARG A 128 18.49 17.13 -1.69
CA ARG A 128 18.08 17.91 -2.87
C ARG A 128 16.58 18.22 -2.92
N ASN A 129 15.83 17.83 -1.89
CA ASN A 129 14.38 17.93 -1.81
C ASN A 129 13.62 17.38 -3.04
N ARG A 130 13.99 16.17 -3.47
CA ARG A 130 13.34 15.44 -4.59
C ARG A 130 12.37 14.38 -4.09
N LEU A 131 11.25 14.81 -3.53
CA LEU A 131 10.22 13.92 -2.98
C LEU A 131 9.81 12.80 -3.95
N SER A 132 9.51 13.11 -5.21
CA SER A 132 9.08 12.11 -6.18
C SER A 132 10.17 11.08 -6.51
N CYS A 133 11.45 11.48 -6.53
CA CYS A 133 12.55 10.52 -6.70
C CYS A 133 12.78 9.68 -5.44
N ALA A 134 12.62 10.29 -4.25
CA ALA A 134 12.70 9.55 -2.99
C ALA A 134 11.59 8.48 -2.90
N VAL A 135 10.35 8.82 -3.26
CA VAL A 135 9.24 7.85 -3.31
C VAL A 135 9.47 6.80 -4.39
N MET A 136 10.02 7.16 -5.55
CA MET A 136 10.40 6.19 -6.59
C MET A 136 11.41 5.16 -6.04
N LEU A 137 12.49 5.62 -5.40
CA LEU A 137 13.49 4.75 -4.77
C LEU A 137 12.85 3.83 -3.72
N LEU A 138 12.01 4.38 -2.83
CA LEU A 138 11.32 3.61 -1.80
C LEU A 138 10.33 2.59 -2.39
N SER A 139 9.69 2.91 -3.51
CA SER A 139 8.80 2.03 -4.27
C SER A 139 9.54 0.92 -5.02
N HIS A 140 10.86 1.05 -5.13
CA HIS A 140 11.78 0.02 -5.61
C HIS A 140 12.63 -0.56 -4.46
N GLN A 141 12.04 -0.61 -3.25
CA GLN A 141 12.62 -1.24 -2.06
C GLN A 141 13.95 -0.63 -1.59
N ALA A 142 14.17 0.67 -1.81
CA ALA A 142 15.26 1.37 -1.12
C ALA A 142 15.11 1.21 0.41
N ASP A 143 16.23 0.98 1.08
CA ASP A 143 16.29 0.90 2.53
C ASP A 143 16.40 2.31 3.14
N ALA A 144 15.40 2.66 3.94
CA ALA A 144 15.28 3.97 4.57
C ALA A 144 16.08 4.10 5.87
N ASP A 145 16.69 3.02 6.38
CA ASP A 145 17.40 2.99 7.66
C ASP A 145 18.92 2.95 7.51
N ILE A 146 19.42 2.90 6.27
CA ILE A 146 20.87 2.98 6.01
C ILE A 146 21.41 4.30 6.54
N GLN A 147 22.47 4.23 7.33
CA GLN A 147 23.18 5.41 7.84
C GLN A 147 24.33 5.83 6.92
N ASN A 148 24.48 7.13 6.72
CA ASN A 148 25.64 7.72 6.06
C ASN A 148 26.87 7.80 6.99
N SER A 149 27.98 8.39 6.52
CA SER A 149 29.22 8.48 7.31
C SER A 149 29.06 9.25 8.65
N ASP A 150 28.07 10.12 8.76
CA ASP A 150 27.75 10.85 10.00
C ASP A 150 26.74 10.10 10.89
N GLY A 151 26.36 8.88 10.53
CA GLY A 151 25.32 8.12 11.21
C GLY A 151 23.90 8.61 10.90
N ASN A 152 23.71 9.61 10.04
CA ASN A 152 22.38 10.12 9.72
C ASN A 152 21.69 9.15 8.76
N THR A 153 20.46 8.76 9.06
CA THR A 153 19.56 8.13 8.07
C THR A 153 18.90 9.20 7.18
N PRO A 154 18.27 8.85 6.05
CA PRO A 154 17.47 9.78 5.26
C PRO A 154 16.41 10.53 6.08
N LEU A 155 15.81 9.89 7.08
CA LEU A 155 14.85 10.54 8.00
C LEU A 155 15.51 11.65 8.83
N HIS A 156 16.73 11.45 9.33
CA HIS A 156 17.47 12.51 10.04
C HIS A 156 17.67 13.74 9.14
N LEU A 157 18.04 13.50 7.88
CA LEU A 157 18.24 14.59 6.90
C LEU A 157 16.93 15.31 6.54
N ALA A 158 15.81 14.58 6.45
CA ALA A 158 14.48 15.16 6.20
C ALA A 158 14.01 16.05 7.36
N VAL A 159 14.27 15.64 8.60
CA VAL A 159 13.99 16.48 9.77
C VAL A 159 14.90 17.72 9.78
N LYS A 160 16.20 17.57 9.49
CA LYS A 160 17.14 18.72 9.41
C LYS A 160 16.75 19.73 8.34
N SER A 161 16.23 19.28 7.19
CA SER A 161 15.76 20.17 6.14
C SER A 161 14.45 20.89 6.53
N GLY A 162 13.67 20.31 7.44
CA GLY A 162 12.35 20.79 7.84
C GLY A 162 11.27 20.48 6.80
N ASP A 163 11.47 19.47 5.94
CA ASP A 163 10.48 19.08 4.95
C ASP A 163 9.52 18.04 5.52
N LEU A 164 8.34 18.49 5.92
CA LEU A 164 7.30 17.64 6.51
C LEU A 164 6.87 16.52 5.55
N SER A 165 6.77 16.77 4.24
CA SER A 165 6.36 15.74 3.27
C SER A 165 7.39 14.61 3.18
N LEU A 166 8.68 14.93 3.20
CA LEU A 166 9.74 13.91 3.25
C LEU A 166 9.72 13.13 4.57
N VAL A 167 9.53 13.80 5.71
CA VAL A 167 9.40 13.11 7.01
C VAL A 167 8.21 12.14 7.01
N GLN A 168 7.04 12.61 6.57
CA GLN A 168 5.84 11.79 6.46
C GLN A 168 6.04 10.61 5.50
N THR A 169 6.77 10.82 4.40
CA THR A 169 7.16 9.74 3.49
C THR A 169 7.96 8.67 4.22
N PHE A 170 9.03 9.03 4.90
CA PHE A 170 9.86 8.03 5.60
C PHE A 170 9.09 7.28 6.68
N ILE A 171 8.25 7.99 7.44
CA ILE A 171 7.35 7.37 8.43
C ILE A 171 6.41 6.37 7.75
N ALA A 172 5.69 6.78 6.71
CA ALA A 172 4.74 5.93 5.98
C ALA A 172 5.42 4.69 5.37
N PHE A 173 6.66 4.83 4.90
CA PHE A 173 7.44 3.72 4.35
C PHE A 173 8.12 2.84 5.42
N GLY A 174 7.93 3.14 6.71
CA GLY A 174 8.37 2.30 7.82
C GLY A 174 9.80 2.55 8.29
N ALA A 175 10.37 3.72 8.03
CA ALA A 175 11.68 4.10 8.55
C ALA A 175 11.68 4.08 10.09
N ASN A 176 12.77 3.60 10.69
CA ASN A 176 12.93 3.53 12.12
C ASN A 176 13.16 4.93 12.71
N VAL A 177 12.09 5.47 13.32
CA VAL A 177 12.06 6.81 13.95
C VAL A 177 12.95 6.96 15.19
N ASN A 178 13.51 5.86 15.70
CA ASN A 178 14.32 5.81 16.92
C ASN A 178 15.81 5.57 16.67
N MET A 179 16.24 5.45 15.41
CA MET A 179 17.67 5.34 15.09
C MET A 179 18.43 6.57 15.58
N LEU A 180 19.65 6.36 16.08
CA LEU A 180 20.52 7.44 16.55
C LEU A 180 21.67 7.64 15.58
N ASN A 181 22.00 8.89 15.26
CA ASN A 181 23.20 9.21 14.49
C ASN A 181 24.49 9.11 15.33
N ASN A 182 25.64 9.43 14.74
CA ASN A 182 26.94 9.34 15.44
C ASN A 182 27.06 10.33 16.63
N ASN A 183 26.19 11.35 16.69
CA ASN A 183 26.09 12.28 17.82
C ASN A 183 25.14 11.77 18.91
N GLY A 184 24.51 10.60 18.74
CA GLY A 184 23.48 10.08 19.63
C GLY A 184 22.10 10.74 19.44
N GLU A 185 21.91 11.58 18.42
CA GLU A 185 20.66 12.30 18.20
C GLU A 185 19.65 11.42 17.46
N SER A 186 18.42 11.35 17.97
CA SER A 186 17.29 10.78 17.23
C SER A 186 16.63 11.82 16.31
N PRO A 187 15.83 11.41 15.31
CA PRO A 187 15.01 12.33 14.52
C PRO A 187 14.14 13.24 15.40
N ARG A 188 13.57 12.71 16.50
CA ARG A 188 12.79 13.50 17.47
C ARG A 188 13.64 14.54 18.18
N HIS A 189 14.87 14.19 18.57
CA HIS A 189 15.79 15.15 19.20
C HIS A 189 16.09 16.31 18.25
N ILE A 190 16.45 16.02 16.99
CA ILE A 190 16.75 17.04 15.97
C ILE A 190 15.55 17.98 15.73
N ALA A 191 14.33 17.43 15.66
CA ALA A 191 13.12 18.24 15.48
C ALA A 191 12.91 19.21 16.65
N ALA A 192 13.20 18.75 17.88
CA ALA A 192 12.98 19.51 19.10
C ALA A 192 14.09 20.54 19.42
N SER A 193 15.33 20.31 18.97
CA SER A 193 16.50 21.15 19.29
C SER A 193 16.76 22.29 18.30
N SER A 194 15.94 22.41 17.25
CA SER A 194 16.13 23.40 16.18
C SER A 194 15.33 24.68 16.38
N ASP A 195 15.89 25.81 15.96
CA ASP A 195 15.32 27.14 16.14
C ASP A 195 14.08 27.43 15.25
N LYS A 196 13.79 26.57 14.25
CA LYS A 196 12.67 26.73 13.31
C LYS A 196 11.34 26.23 13.91
N LYS A 197 10.77 27.00 14.85
CA LYS A 197 9.67 26.55 15.73
C LYS A 197 8.37 26.06 15.07
N LEU A 198 7.88 26.68 13.98
CA LEU A 198 6.55 26.36 13.45
C LEU A 198 6.52 25.03 12.67
N VAL A 199 7.29 24.92 11.58
CA VAL A 199 7.35 23.72 10.73
C VAL A 199 7.86 22.51 11.50
N LEU A 200 8.81 22.71 12.41
CA LEU A 200 9.32 21.62 13.24
C LEU A 200 8.36 21.23 14.37
N GLY A 201 7.40 22.07 14.73
CA GLY A 201 6.30 21.72 15.62
C GLY A 201 5.43 20.62 15.04
N GLU A 202 5.08 20.71 13.76
CA GLU A 202 4.30 19.68 13.04
C GLU A 202 5.12 18.39 12.85
N ILE A 203 6.41 18.50 12.53
CA ILE A 203 7.31 17.35 12.42
C ILE A 203 7.46 16.64 13.78
N LEU A 204 7.63 17.40 14.86
CA LEU A 204 7.71 16.84 16.21
C LEU A 204 6.43 16.10 16.58
N TYR A 205 5.26 16.65 16.22
CA TYR A 205 3.97 15.99 16.41
C TYR A 205 3.86 14.69 15.61
N ALA A 206 4.23 14.71 14.33
CA ALA A 206 4.24 13.52 13.47
C ALA A 206 5.18 12.42 14.01
N LEU A 207 6.32 12.77 14.60
CA LEU A 207 7.19 11.79 15.25
C LEU A 207 6.61 11.28 16.58
N HIS A 208 5.99 12.16 17.36
CA HIS A 208 5.39 11.81 18.65
C HIS A 208 4.27 10.77 18.51
N ILE A 209 3.30 11.02 17.62
CA ILE A 209 2.11 10.19 17.44
C ILE A 209 2.43 8.76 16.97
N ILE A 210 3.53 8.60 16.22
CA ILE A 210 4.04 7.29 15.78
C ILE A 210 4.76 6.55 16.93
N GLY A 211 5.11 7.26 18.00
CA GLY A 211 5.80 6.71 19.16
C GLY A 211 7.32 6.86 19.11
N ALA A 212 7.84 7.93 18.49
CA ALA A 212 9.26 8.25 18.60
C ALA A 212 9.64 8.55 20.05
N ASN A 213 10.68 7.91 20.55
CA ASN A 213 11.10 7.98 21.94
C ASN A 213 11.68 9.37 22.26
N ARG A 214 11.39 9.85 23.48
CA ARG A 214 12.12 10.97 24.09
C ARG A 214 13.55 10.51 24.39
N CYS A 215 14.47 11.46 24.55
CA CYS A 215 15.85 11.16 24.91
C CYS A 215 15.87 10.45 26.26
N SER A 216 16.50 9.29 26.37
CA SER A 216 16.61 8.53 27.62
C SER A 216 17.53 9.21 28.63
N VAL A 217 18.58 9.88 28.13
CA VAL A 217 19.54 10.66 28.90
C VAL A 217 19.52 12.10 28.38
N PRO A 218 19.56 13.13 29.26
CA PRO A 218 19.66 14.52 28.82
C PRO A 218 20.92 14.73 27.98
N MET A 219 20.75 15.12 26.72
CA MET A 219 21.82 15.48 25.79
C MET A 219 21.96 17.00 25.70
N HIS A 220 23.06 17.47 25.11
CA HIS A 220 23.21 18.88 24.75
C HIS A 220 22.01 19.33 23.89
N SER A 221 21.52 20.55 24.12
CA SER A 221 20.36 21.15 23.41
C SER A 221 19.01 20.40 23.51
N CYS A 222 18.83 19.52 24.49
CA CYS A 222 17.50 18.97 24.80
C CYS A 222 16.51 20.09 25.20
N THR A 223 15.34 20.09 24.56
CA THR A 223 14.22 20.99 24.87
C THR A 223 13.02 20.20 25.41
N ASP A 224 11.97 20.88 25.86
CA ASP A 224 10.73 20.25 26.36
C ASP A 224 10.10 19.25 25.35
N GLY A 225 10.39 19.38 24.06
CA GLY A 225 9.96 18.46 23.01
C GLY A 225 10.58 17.06 23.06
N CYS A 226 11.76 16.91 23.67
CA CYS A 226 12.55 15.67 23.64
C CYS A 226 13.17 15.25 24.98
N THR A 227 13.12 16.07 26.03
CA THR A 227 13.52 15.64 27.38
C THR A 227 12.60 14.54 27.92
N VAL A 228 13.14 13.69 28.81
CA VAL A 228 12.41 12.57 29.45
C VAL A 228 11.07 13.03 30.06
N ASN A 229 11.11 14.15 30.79
CA ASN A 229 9.97 14.70 31.52
C ASN A 229 9.22 15.80 30.77
N GLY A 230 9.56 16.04 29.50
CA GLY A 230 8.98 17.12 28.74
C GLY A 230 7.52 16.88 28.37
N GLN A 231 6.74 17.96 28.25
CA GLN A 231 5.29 17.87 28.01
C GLN A 231 4.89 18.28 26.59
N PHE A 232 5.68 19.13 25.94
CA PHE A 232 5.44 19.52 24.57
C PHE A 232 5.65 18.34 23.61
N ASN A 233 4.62 18.03 22.82
CA ASN A 233 4.63 16.93 21.86
C ASN A 233 4.59 17.42 20.41
N GLY A 234 4.76 18.72 20.16
CA GLY A 234 4.59 19.33 18.85
C GLY A 234 3.21 19.96 18.67
N ILE A 235 2.95 20.45 17.47
CA ILE A 235 1.72 21.14 17.07
C ILE A 235 0.92 20.19 16.17
N PRO A 236 -0.30 19.78 16.56
CA PRO A 236 -1.15 18.97 15.69
C PRO A 236 -1.58 19.78 14.46
N PRO A 237 -1.72 19.14 13.28
CA PRO A 237 -2.26 19.82 12.09
C PRO A 237 -3.71 20.29 12.34
N GLU A 238 -4.08 21.45 11.78
CA GLU A 238 -5.36 22.13 12.05
C GLU A 238 -6.59 21.26 11.78
N ASN A 239 -6.53 20.39 10.77
CA ASN A 239 -7.61 19.48 10.38
C ASN A 239 -7.24 18.03 10.72
N CYS A 240 -6.89 17.73 11.97
CA CYS A 240 -6.57 16.36 12.39
C CYS A 240 -7.74 15.41 12.11
N ALA A 241 -7.62 14.61 11.05
CA ALA A 241 -8.57 13.54 10.73
C ALA A 241 -8.70 12.46 11.82
N PHE A 242 -7.84 12.48 12.84
CA PHE A 242 -7.82 11.53 13.97
C PHE A 242 -8.56 12.05 15.20
N SER A 243 -9.13 13.25 15.16
CA SER A 243 -10.04 13.70 16.22
C SER A 243 -11.31 12.86 16.15
N LYS A 244 -11.62 12.14 17.24
CA LYS A 244 -12.85 11.33 17.34
C LYS A 244 -14.05 12.19 16.97
N THR A 245 -14.77 11.80 15.92
CA THR A 245 -16.03 12.44 15.52
C THR A 245 -17.16 11.91 16.41
N THR A 246 -18.27 12.65 16.49
CA THR A 246 -19.47 12.23 17.24
C THR A 246 -20.00 10.85 16.79
N GLU A 247 -19.82 10.49 15.52
CA GLU A 247 -20.15 9.15 14.98
C GLU A 247 -19.25 8.06 15.58
N THR A 248 -17.93 8.27 15.63
CA THR A 248 -17.01 7.31 16.28
C THR A 248 -17.28 7.14 17.77
N LEU A 249 -17.72 8.20 18.46
CA LEU A 249 -18.16 8.13 19.85
C LEU A 249 -19.45 7.30 20.04
N PHE A 250 -20.40 7.43 19.12
CA PHE A 250 -21.63 6.62 19.15
C PHE A 250 -21.36 5.14 18.87
N GLU A 251 -20.47 4.84 17.92
CA GLU A 251 -20.02 3.47 17.66
C GLU A 251 -19.24 2.89 18.84
N GLU A 252 -18.35 3.65 19.49
CA GLU A 252 -17.69 3.24 20.74
C GLU A 252 -18.70 2.98 21.87
N LEU A 253 -19.76 3.78 21.98
CA LEU A 253 -20.85 3.58 22.96
C LEU A 253 -21.65 2.30 22.65
N LEU A 254 -21.92 2.00 21.39
CA LEU A 254 -22.56 0.74 20.98
C LEU A 254 -21.65 -0.47 21.19
N MET A 255 -20.35 -0.34 20.91
CA MET A 255 -19.37 -1.39 21.16
C MET A 255 -19.19 -1.61 22.66
N SER A 256 -19.09 -0.56 23.48
CA SER A 256 -18.97 -0.72 24.94
C SER A 256 -20.25 -1.26 25.60
N THR A 257 -21.43 -1.03 25.02
CA THR A 257 -22.69 -1.62 25.52
C THR A 257 -22.93 -3.05 25.00
N GLY A 258 -22.53 -3.37 23.77
CA GLY A 258 -22.59 -4.72 23.21
C GLY A 258 -21.49 -5.67 23.72
N PHE A 259 -20.30 -5.15 24.06
CA PHE A 259 -19.19 -5.93 24.61
C PHE A 259 -19.26 -6.12 26.15
N ASN A 260 -20.10 -5.36 26.87
CA ASN A 260 -20.27 -5.51 28.32
C ASN A 260 -21.28 -6.61 28.74
N VAL A 261 -21.83 -7.39 27.80
CA VAL A 261 -22.81 -8.46 28.15
C VAL A 261 -22.14 -9.76 28.61
N ASN A 262 -20.80 -9.88 28.62
CA ASN A 262 -20.12 -11.11 29.11
C ASN A 262 -19.32 -10.96 30.41
N VAL A 263 -19.72 -10.05 31.30
CA VAL A 263 -19.32 -10.13 32.72
C VAL A 263 -20.55 -10.02 33.63
N ARG A 264 -21.04 -11.21 34.02
CA ARG A 264 -22.08 -11.54 35.03
C ARG A 264 -23.52 -11.69 34.53
N GLY A 265 -23.94 -12.97 34.48
CA GLY A 265 -25.19 -13.43 35.08
C GLY A 265 -26.41 -13.47 34.16
N ASP A 266 -26.75 -14.70 33.74
CA ASP A 266 -28.10 -15.21 33.49
C ASP A 266 -29.11 -14.30 32.78
N ILE A 267 -29.17 -14.41 31.44
CA ILE A 267 -30.37 -14.08 30.66
C ILE A 267 -30.79 -15.36 29.92
N PRO A 268 -32.07 -15.82 30.02
CA PRO A 268 -32.50 -17.09 29.45
C PRO A 268 -32.34 -17.11 27.94
N SER A 269 -31.66 -18.13 27.45
CA SER A 269 -31.52 -18.47 26.04
C SER A 269 -32.89 -18.72 25.39
N HIS A 270 -33.42 -17.73 24.68
CA HIS A 270 -34.33 -18.04 23.58
C HIS A 270 -33.49 -18.57 22.41
N ASN A 271 -33.32 -19.88 22.37
CA ASN A 271 -32.73 -20.63 21.26
C ASN A 271 -33.62 -20.50 20.00
N PRO A 272 -33.12 -20.00 18.87
CA PRO A 272 -33.35 -20.67 17.61
C PRO A 272 -32.35 -21.81 17.54
N SER A 273 -32.86 -23.04 17.67
CA SER A 273 -32.13 -24.28 17.45
C SER A 273 -31.39 -24.24 16.11
N THR A 274 -30.06 -24.12 16.12
CA THR A 274 -29.07 -24.65 15.14
C THR A 274 -27.67 -24.05 15.39
N GLN A 275 -27.08 -24.28 16.56
CA GLN A 275 -25.61 -24.22 16.69
C GLN A 275 -25.09 -25.66 16.57
N THR A 276 -24.94 -26.13 15.34
CA THR A 276 -24.41 -27.46 15.01
C THR A 276 -22.97 -27.38 14.48
N GLY A 277 -22.15 -26.49 15.04
CA GLY A 277 -20.74 -26.35 14.68
C GLY A 277 -19.85 -26.57 15.90
N ASP A 278 -18.83 -27.42 15.77
CA ASP A 278 -17.77 -27.56 16.77
C ASP A 278 -17.04 -26.22 16.91
N ALA A 279 -16.91 -25.70 18.13
CA ALA A 279 -16.19 -24.45 18.42
C ALA A 279 -14.73 -24.50 17.96
N SER A 280 -14.17 -25.69 17.73
CA SER A 280 -12.84 -25.91 17.16
C SER A 280 -12.69 -25.48 15.68
N LYS A 281 -13.80 -25.32 14.94
CA LYS A 281 -13.83 -24.97 13.51
C LYS A 281 -14.40 -23.57 13.28
N SER A 282 -13.78 -22.59 13.91
CA SER A 282 -14.15 -21.19 13.70
C SER A 282 -13.26 -20.53 12.64
N ILE A 283 -13.84 -19.69 11.77
CA ILE A 283 -13.14 -18.98 10.70
C ILE A 283 -13.02 -17.49 11.02
N ARG A 284 -11.86 -16.93 10.69
CA ARG A 284 -11.55 -15.50 10.79
C ARG A 284 -11.67 -14.88 9.40
N VAL A 285 -12.49 -13.84 9.26
CA VAL A 285 -12.83 -13.23 7.98
C VAL A 285 -12.16 -11.86 7.86
N LEU A 286 -11.44 -11.65 6.76
CA LEU A 286 -10.94 -10.34 6.33
C LEU A 286 -11.72 -9.89 5.10
N SER A 287 -12.22 -8.66 5.11
CA SER A 287 -12.95 -8.04 4.01
C SER A 287 -12.24 -6.75 3.59
N LEU A 288 -11.90 -6.64 2.32
CA LEU A 288 -11.11 -5.54 1.74
C LEU A 288 -11.94 -4.79 0.70
N ASP A 289 -12.22 -3.51 0.97
CA ASP A 289 -13.06 -2.68 0.11
C ASP A 289 -12.37 -2.32 -1.23
N GLY A 290 -13.19 -2.01 -2.24
CA GLY A 290 -12.71 -1.39 -3.47
C GLY A 290 -12.45 0.11 -3.33
N GLY A 291 -11.53 0.65 -4.13
CA GLY A 291 -11.21 2.08 -4.05
C GLY A 291 -10.05 2.61 -4.89
N GLY A 292 -9.65 1.93 -5.98
CA GLY A 292 -8.57 2.40 -6.87
C GLY A 292 -7.21 2.51 -6.17
N ILE A 293 -6.42 3.54 -6.48
CA ILE A 293 -5.08 3.76 -5.88
C ILE A 293 -5.11 3.87 -4.36
N ARG A 294 -6.27 4.19 -3.77
CA ARG A 294 -6.48 4.23 -2.32
C ARG A 294 -6.34 2.85 -1.65
N GLY A 295 -6.15 1.76 -2.41
CA GLY A 295 -5.67 0.48 -1.87
C GLY A 295 -4.39 0.59 -1.04
N LEU A 296 -3.59 1.63 -1.27
CA LEU A 296 -2.47 2.02 -0.41
C LEU A 296 -2.88 2.18 1.07
N VAL A 297 -4.11 2.62 1.35
CA VAL A 297 -4.68 2.70 2.71
C VAL A 297 -4.84 1.30 3.31
N LEU A 298 -5.39 0.35 2.55
CA LEU A 298 -5.53 -1.05 3.00
C LEU A 298 -4.17 -1.66 3.31
N ILE A 299 -3.20 -1.48 2.41
CA ILE A 299 -1.83 -1.99 2.58
C ILE A 299 -1.20 -1.40 3.85
N GLN A 300 -1.37 -0.09 4.08
CA GLN A 300 -0.81 0.57 5.26
C GLN A 300 -1.46 0.08 6.58
N MET A 301 -2.78 -0.15 6.58
CA MET A 301 -3.46 -0.72 7.74
C MET A 301 -3.04 -2.17 7.99
N LEU A 302 -2.92 -2.98 6.93
CA LEU A 302 -2.44 -4.35 7.04
C LEU A 302 -0.98 -4.43 7.50
N ASP A 303 -0.11 -3.52 7.04
CA ASP A 303 1.28 -3.40 7.50
C ASP A 303 1.37 -3.08 9.00
N GLU A 304 0.58 -2.14 9.51
CA GLU A 304 0.54 -1.85 10.95
C GLU A 304 -0.07 -3.01 11.76
N LEU A 305 -1.09 -3.69 11.24
CA LEU A 305 -1.65 -4.89 11.87
C LEU A 305 -0.62 -6.03 11.90
N GLU A 306 0.13 -6.23 10.82
CA GLU A 306 1.20 -7.23 10.71
C GLU A 306 2.28 -7.00 11.77
N LYS A 307 2.69 -5.74 11.99
CA LYS A 307 3.65 -5.36 13.04
C LYS A 307 3.15 -5.70 14.45
N ILE A 308 1.84 -5.58 14.70
CA ILE A 308 1.21 -5.92 15.98
C ILE A 308 1.13 -7.44 16.17
N LEU A 309 0.80 -8.18 15.11
CA LEU A 309 0.67 -9.64 15.09
C LEU A 309 2.03 -10.36 15.11
N GLY A 310 3.08 -9.74 14.55
CA GLY A 310 4.44 -10.28 14.47
C GLY A 310 4.64 -11.39 13.44
N LYS A 311 3.64 -11.68 12.60
CA LYS A 311 3.68 -12.66 11.49
C LYS A 311 2.81 -12.14 10.34
N PRO A 312 3.03 -12.63 9.10
CA PRO A 312 2.22 -12.22 7.94
C PRO A 312 0.71 -12.33 8.17
N VAL A 313 -0.04 -11.30 7.74
CA VAL A 313 -1.49 -11.22 7.97
C VAL A 313 -2.25 -12.41 7.38
N SER A 314 -1.77 -12.97 6.25
CA SER A 314 -2.34 -14.14 5.60
C SER A 314 -2.41 -15.39 6.49
N ASN A 315 -1.61 -15.46 7.57
CA ASN A 315 -1.61 -16.59 8.50
C ASN A 315 -2.78 -16.55 9.51
N PHE A 316 -3.44 -15.40 9.66
CA PHE A 316 -4.44 -15.18 10.69
C PHE A 316 -5.88 -15.18 10.17
N PHE A 317 -6.07 -15.14 8.86
CA PHE A 317 -7.39 -15.12 8.25
C PHE A 317 -7.62 -16.39 7.45
N ASP A 318 -8.78 -17.01 7.65
CA ASP A 318 -9.16 -18.24 6.97
C ASP A 318 -9.92 -17.95 5.66
N LEU A 319 -10.61 -16.81 5.61
CA LEU A 319 -11.26 -16.28 4.41
C LEU A 319 -10.89 -14.81 4.21
N VAL A 320 -10.48 -14.46 2.99
CA VAL A 320 -10.23 -13.08 2.56
C VAL A 320 -11.16 -12.76 1.39
N ALA A 321 -12.05 -11.80 1.60
CA ALA A 321 -12.93 -11.25 0.59
C ALA A 321 -12.41 -9.89 0.11
N GLY A 322 -12.51 -9.62 -1.19
CA GLY A 322 -12.03 -8.36 -1.75
C GLY A 322 -12.77 -7.92 -3.00
N THR A 323 -12.93 -6.61 -3.14
CA THR A 323 -13.54 -5.98 -4.33
C THR A 323 -12.58 -5.00 -4.96
N SER A 324 -12.55 -4.93 -6.29
CA SER A 324 -11.68 -4.02 -7.04
C SER A 324 -10.22 -4.17 -6.58
N THR A 325 -9.59 -3.05 -6.22
CA THR A 325 -8.28 -3.04 -5.57
C THR A 325 -8.18 -3.94 -4.33
N GLY A 326 -9.20 -4.03 -3.48
CA GLY A 326 -9.20 -4.97 -2.35
C GLY A 326 -9.15 -6.43 -2.81
N GLY A 327 -9.77 -6.74 -3.95
CA GLY A 327 -9.71 -8.05 -4.61
C GLY A 327 -8.32 -8.34 -5.19
N ILE A 328 -7.71 -7.36 -5.88
CA ILE A 328 -6.34 -7.47 -6.37
C ILE A 328 -5.37 -7.70 -5.20
N LEU A 329 -5.51 -6.93 -4.12
CA LEU A 329 -4.69 -7.08 -2.92
C LEU A 329 -4.89 -8.45 -2.25
N ALA A 330 -6.12 -8.95 -2.15
CA ALA A 330 -6.40 -10.29 -1.62
C ALA A 330 -5.67 -11.39 -2.42
N LEU A 331 -5.68 -11.29 -3.75
CA LEU A 331 -4.97 -12.22 -4.63
C LEU A 331 -3.46 -12.13 -4.45
N VAL A 332 -2.90 -10.91 -4.40
CA VAL A 332 -1.46 -10.67 -4.20
C VAL A 332 -0.97 -11.18 -2.84
N LEU A 333 -1.76 -11.01 -1.78
CA LEU A 333 -1.42 -11.53 -0.45
C LEU A 333 -1.44 -13.05 -0.40
N ALA A 334 -2.37 -13.66 -1.13
CA ALA A 334 -2.48 -15.11 -1.21
C ALA A 334 -1.37 -15.76 -2.04
N THR A 335 -0.69 -15.03 -2.93
CA THR A 335 0.53 -15.51 -3.61
C THR A 335 1.80 -15.35 -2.76
N GLY A 336 1.68 -14.88 -1.52
CA GLY A 336 2.78 -14.82 -0.55
C GLY A 336 3.62 -13.55 -0.60
N LYS A 337 3.18 -12.50 -1.30
CA LYS A 337 3.88 -11.21 -1.29
C LYS A 337 3.79 -10.53 0.09
N THR A 338 4.88 -9.91 0.50
CA THR A 338 4.98 -9.11 1.73
C THR A 338 4.25 -7.76 1.60
N MET A 339 3.88 -7.13 2.72
CA MET A 339 3.26 -5.79 2.69
C MET A 339 4.14 -4.74 2.01
N ARG A 340 5.47 -4.84 2.17
CA ARG A 340 6.43 -3.98 1.48
C ARG A 340 6.33 -4.14 -0.03
N GLU A 341 6.27 -5.37 -0.53
CA GLU A 341 6.10 -5.66 -1.96
C GLU A 341 4.74 -5.20 -2.48
N CYS A 342 3.66 -5.41 -1.72
CA CYS A 342 2.32 -4.92 -2.06
C CYS A 342 2.32 -3.39 -2.22
N ARG A 343 2.92 -2.66 -1.28
CA ARG A 343 3.03 -1.19 -1.35
C ARG A 343 3.81 -0.75 -2.60
N CYS A 344 4.96 -1.38 -2.84
CA CYS A 344 5.79 -1.13 -4.03
C CYS A 344 5.03 -1.41 -5.33
N LEU A 345 4.24 -2.49 -5.37
CA LEU A 345 3.39 -2.85 -6.50
C LEU A 345 2.36 -1.76 -6.78
N TYR A 346 1.67 -1.24 -5.76
CA TYR A 346 0.65 -0.20 -5.96
C TYR A 346 1.24 1.15 -6.43
N PHE A 347 2.41 1.54 -5.92
CA PHE A 347 3.08 2.73 -6.45
C PHE A 347 3.51 2.53 -7.91
N ARG A 348 4.01 1.36 -8.30
CA ARG A 348 4.30 1.06 -9.71
C ARG A 348 3.03 0.97 -10.57
N LEU A 349 1.93 0.45 -10.03
CA LEU A 349 0.63 0.39 -10.72
C LEU A 349 0.17 1.80 -11.10
N LYS A 350 0.31 2.78 -10.19
CA LYS A 350 -0.08 4.17 -10.47
C LYS A 350 0.67 4.74 -11.68
N ASP A 351 1.97 4.45 -11.77
CA ASP A 351 2.86 5.05 -12.77
C ASP A 351 2.81 4.31 -14.12
N LYS A 352 2.48 3.02 -14.10
CA LYS A 352 2.42 2.19 -15.32
C LYS A 352 1.02 2.03 -15.91
N VAL A 353 -0.03 2.15 -15.10
CA VAL A 353 -1.41 1.89 -15.54
C VAL A 353 -2.22 3.16 -15.75
N PHE A 354 -2.09 4.18 -14.89
CA PHE A 354 -2.85 5.43 -15.03
C PHE A 354 -2.14 6.45 -15.94
N VAL A 355 -1.76 5.99 -17.13
CA VAL A 355 -1.04 6.80 -18.13
C VAL A 355 -1.98 7.16 -19.27
N GLY A 356 -2.07 8.45 -19.60
CA GLY A 356 -2.87 8.96 -20.70
C GLY A 356 -4.26 9.44 -20.30
N VAL A 357 -5.23 9.29 -21.20
CA VAL A 357 -6.60 9.81 -21.05
C VAL A 357 -7.56 8.66 -20.81
N ARG A 358 -8.56 8.87 -19.95
CA ARG A 358 -9.60 7.88 -19.66
C ARG A 358 -10.49 7.60 -20.89
N PRO A 359 -10.97 6.35 -21.09
CA PRO A 359 -10.58 5.15 -20.35
C PRO A 359 -9.13 4.75 -20.65
N TYR A 360 -8.40 4.33 -19.62
CA TYR A 360 -7.02 3.89 -19.71
C TYR A 360 -6.88 2.61 -20.52
N ASP A 361 -5.66 2.39 -21.03
CA ASP A 361 -5.32 1.21 -21.80
C ASP A 361 -5.44 -0.06 -20.93
N ALA A 362 -6.31 -0.97 -21.36
CA ALA A 362 -6.54 -2.24 -20.68
C ALA A 362 -5.30 -3.15 -20.76
N ASP A 363 -4.51 -3.05 -21.83
CA ASP A 363 -3.37 -3.91 -22.08
C ASP A 363 -2.24 -3.64 -21.07
N LEU A 364 -2.11 -2.37 -20.62
CA LEU A 364 -1.16 -1.99 -19.57
C LEU A 364 -1.51 -2.65 -18.22
N LEU A 365 -2.79 -2.59 -17.83
CA LEU A 365 -3.25 -3.24 -16.60
C LEU A 365 -3.12 -4.76 -16.69
N GLU A 366 -3.48 -5.37 -17.81
CA GLU A 366 -3.37 -6.82 -17.99
C GLU A 366 -1.92 -7.30 -17.96
N THR A 367 -1.03 -6.61 -18.68
CA THR A 367 0.41 -6.94 -18.67
C THR A 367 0.98 -6.79 -17.27
N PHE A 368 0.60 -5.73 -16.55
CA PHE A 368 1.00 -5.53 -15.16
C PHE A 368 0.54 -6.68 -14.26
N LEU A 369 -0.74 -7.08 -14.35
CA LEU A 369 -1.30 -8.17 -13.54
C LEU A 369 -0.66 -9.53 -13.88
N LYS A 370 -0.41 -9.81 -15.16
CA LYS A 370 0.28 -11.04 -15.59
C LYS A 370 1.71 -11.12 -15.04
N ASN A 371 2.44 -10.01 -15.07
CA ASN A 371 3.80 -9.97 -14.53
C ASN A 371 3.84 -10.18 -13.01
N GLU A 372 2.85 -9.64 -12.28
CA GLU A 372 2.86 -9.66 -10.82
C GLU A 372 2.19 -10.90 -10.20
N LEU A 373 1.18 -11.49 -10.86
CA LEU A 373 0.41 -12.65 -10.39
C LEU A 373 0.78 -13.96 -11.14
N GLY A 374 1.53 -13.85 -12.23
CA GLY A 374 1.87 -14.95 -13.13
C GLY A 374 0.82 -15.19 -14.21
N GLU A 375 1.28 -15.50 -15.43
CA GLU A 375 0.40 -15.70 -16.59
C GLU A 375 -0.41 -17.00 -16.53
N SER A 376 0.16 -18.05 -15.90
CA SER A 376 -0.42 -19.38 -15.83
C SER A 376 -0.96 -19.76 -14.45
N THR A 377 -0.83 -18.89 -13.44
CA THR A 377 -1.25 -19.19 -12.06
C THR A 377 -2.78 -19.22 -11.97
N VAL A 378 -3.33 -20.30 -11.41
CA VAL A 378 -4.78 -20.51 -11.29
C VAL A 378 -5.25 -20.39 -9.84
N MET A 379 -6.54 -20.07 -9.64
CA MET A 379 -7.15 -19.93 -8.31
C MET A 379 -6.97 -21.20 -7.47
N GLY A 380 -7.00 -22.37 -8.10
CA GLY A 380 -6.79 -23.66 -7.45
C GLY A 380 -5.37 -23.89 -6.91
N ASP A 381 -4.37 -23.11 -7.33
CA ASP A 381 -3.01 -23.17 -6.77
C ASP A 381 -2.96 -22.57 -5.35
N ILE A 382 -3.91 -21.69 -5.03
CA ILE A 382 -4.03 -21.06 -3.72
C ILE A 382 -4.83 -21.98 -2.79
N VAL A 383 -4.13 -22.62 -1.84
CA VAL A 383 -4.76 -23.52 -0.86
C VAL A 383 -5.33 -22.75 0.34
N LYS A 384 -4.61 -21.74 0.83
CA LYS A 384 -5.03 -20.87 1.93
C LYS A 384 -4.54 -19.43 1.68
N PRO A 385 -5.31 -18.40 2.07
CA PRO A 385 -6.65 -18.47 2.63
C PRO A 385 -7.72 -18.84 1.58
N LYS A 386 -8.96 -19.09 2.02
CA LYS A 386 -10.12 -19.08 1.10
C LYS A 386 -10.27 -17.67 0.53
N LEU A 387 -10.45 -17.54 -0.77
CA LEU A 387 -10.54 -16.27 -1.46
C LEU A 387 -11.92 -16.08 -2.07
N MET A 388 -12.46 -14.88 -1.88
CA MET A 388 -13.69 -14.41 -2.49
C MET A 388 -13.41 -13.06 -3.17
N VAL A 389 -13.40 -13.03 -4.50
CA VAL A 389 -13.15 -11.81 -5.28
C VAL A 389 -14.38 -11.49 -6.10
N THR A 390 -14.92 -10.28 -5.94
CA THR A 390 -16.20 -9.90 -6.53
C THR A 390 -16.02 -9.24 -7.90
N ALA A 391 -16.95 -9.49 -8.82
CA ALA A 391 -17.07 -8.76 -10.08
C ALA A 391 -18.53 -8.65 -10.49
N THR A 392 -18.90 -7.57 -11.16
CA THR A 392 -20.27 -7.38 -11.64
C THR A 392 -20.40 -7.90 -13.06
N ARG A 393 -21.41 -8.72 -13.33
CA ARG A 393 -21.78 -9.14 -14.69
C ARG A 393 -22.68 -8.09 -15.33
N GLY A 394 -22.08 -7.29 -16.21
CA GLY A 394 -22.74 -6.19 -16.92
C GLY A 394 -23.32 -6.58 -18.28
N ASP A 395 -23.11 -7.82 -18.72
CA ASP A 395 -23.57 -8.39 -19.99
C ASP A 395 -25.07 -8.75 -20.02
N ARG A 396 -25.80 -8.49 -18.93
CA ARG A 396 -27.15 -9.01 -18.68
C ARG A 396 -28.05 -8.01 -17.96
N LYS A 397 -29.37 -8.30 -18.01
CA LYS A 397 -30.39 -7.57 -17.25
C LYS A 397 -31.36 -8.57 -16.59
N PRO A 398 -31.51 -8.55 -15.25
CA PRO A 398 -30.80 -7.71 -14.28
C PRO A 398 -29.30 -8.02 -14.24
N ALA A 399 -28.47 -7.02 -13.89
CA ALA A 399 -27.05 -7.24 -13.61
C ALA A 399 -26.90 -8.16 -12.39
N ASP A 400 -25.81 -8.94 -12.37
CA ASP A 400 -25.62 -10.00 -11.38
C ASP A 400 -24.22 -9.94 -10.76
N LEU A 401 -24.06 -10.43 -9.54
CA LEU A 401 -22.78 -10.51 -8.85
C LEU A 401 -22.11 -11.85 -9.16
N HIS A 402 -20.90 -11.81 -9.68
CA HIS A 402 -20.06 -12.99 -9.82
C HIS A 402 -18.98 -13.01 -8.73
N ILE A 403 -18.77 -14.19 -8.14
CA ILE A 403 -17.76 -14.43 -7.12
C ILE A 403 -16.71 -15.37 -7.68
N PHE A 404 -15.51 -14.85 -7.91
CA PHE A 404 -14.33 -15.67 -8.16
C PHE A 404 -13.85 -16.25 -6.83
N ARG A 405 -13.70 -17.58 -6.78
CA ARG A 405 -13.37 -18.32 -5.55
C ARG A 405 -12.37 -19.43 -5.79
N ASN A 406 -11.58 -19.78 -4.76
CA ASN A 406 -10.66 -20.94 -4.79
C ASN A 406 -11.23 -22.18 -4.07
N TYR A 407 -12.47 -22.12 -3.61
CA TYR A 407 -13.20 -23.20 -2.95
C TYR A 407 -14.48 -23.52 -3.73
N LYS A 408 -15.10 -24.66 -3.42
CA LYS A 408 -16.34 -25.10 -4.05
C LYS A 408 -17.48 -24.13 -3.76
N SER A 409 -18.29 -23.80 -4.77
CA SER A 409 -19.46 -22.95 -4.56
C SER A 409 -20.57 -23.67 -3.78
N PRO A 410 -21.55 -22.95 -3.19
CA PRO A 410 -22.69 -23.57 -2.53
C PRO A 410 -23.44 -24.56 -3.43
N LEU A 411 -23.55 -24.28 -4.74
CA LEU A 411 -24.17 -25.17 -5.71
C LEU A 411 -23.34 -26.43 -5.96
N GLU A 412 -22.03 -26.30 -6.12
CA GLU A 412 -21.13 -27.45 -6.25
C GLU A 412 -21.09 -28.33 -5.00
N LEU A 413 -21.28 -27.74 -3.81
CA LEU A 413 -21.41 -28.47 -2.55
C LEU A 413 -22.71 -29.29 -2.48
N LEU A 414 -23.76 -28.88 -3.20
CA LEU A 414 -25.02 -29.61 -3.36
C LEU A 414 -24.99 -30.60 -4.54
N ASP A 415 -23.80 -30.93 -5.06
CA ASP A 415 -23.60 -31.78 -6.24
C ASP A 415 -24.27 -31.26 -7.52
N HIS A 416 -24.49 -29.94 -7.61
CA HIS A 416 -24.97 -29.27 -8.81
C HIS A 416 -23.84 -28.52 -9.55
N VAL A 417 -23.90 -28.52 -10.88
CA VAL A 417 -22.95 -27.79 -11.72
C VAL A 417 -23.39 -26.33 -11.85
N GLU A 418 -22.52 -25.40 -11.49
CA GLU A 418 -22.76 -23.97 -11.66
C GLU A 418 -22.63 -23.60 -13.15
N LYS A 419 -23.70 -23.04 -13.70
CA LYS A 419 -23.77 -22.64 -15.11
C LYS A 419 -24.14 -21.17 -15.23
N ASP A 420 -23.61 -20.53 -16.26
CA ASP A 420 -24.00 -19.18 -16.59
C ASP A 420 -25.47 -19.13 -17.05
N ALA A 421 -26.27 -18.26 -16.42
CA ALA A 421 -27.71 -18.17 -16.70
C ALA A 421 -28.05 -17.76 -18.15
N LEU A 422 -27.14 -17.04 -18.83
CA LEU A 422 -27.39 -16.50 -20.17
C LEU A 422 -26.91 -17.47 -21.27
N THR A 423 -25.69 -17.98 -21.14
CA THR A 423 -25.02 -18.84 -22.14
C THR A 423 -25.23 -20.32 -21.86
N ASN A 424 -25.66 -20.69 -20.65
CA ASN A 424 -25.74 -22.07 -20.15
C ASN A 424 -24.39 -22.81 -20.15
N GLU A 425 -23.29 -22.08 -20.30
CA GLU A 425 -21.93 -22.60 -20.21
C GLU A 425 -21.57 -22.91 -18.76
N VAL A 426 -20.78 -23.97 -18.54
CA VAL A 426 -20.30 -24.33 -17.21
C VAL A 426 -19.25 -23.29 -16.78
N LEU A 427 -19.40 -22.74 -15.58
CA LEU A 427 -18.43 -21.78 -15.07
C LEU A 427 -17.07 -22.48 -14.85
N PRO A 428 -15.95 -21.79 -15.10
CA PRO A 428 -14.64 -22.39 -14.97
C PRO A 428 -14.38 -22.84 -13.53
N ASN A 429 -13.98 -24.10 -13.39
CA ASN A 429 -13.54 -24.63 -12.11
C ASN A 429 -12.35 -23.79 -11.58
N PRO A 430 -12.18 -23.63 -10.25
CA PRO A 430 -11.02 -22.93 -9.69
C PRO A 430 -9.66 -23.42 -10.23
N LYS A 431 -9.52 -24.69 -10.60
CA LYS A 431 -8.32 -25.27 -11.21
C LYS A 431 -7.99 -24.73 -12.62
N ASN A 432 -8.96 -24.11 -13.28
CA ASN A 432 -8.82 -23.55 -14.63
C ASN A 432 -8.95 -22.01 -14.63
N GLN A 433 -9.37 -21.40 -13.52
CA GLN A 433 -9.59 -19.97 -13.42
C GLN A 433 -8.26 -19.24 -13.17
N LEU A 434 -7.78 -18.47 -14.14
CA LEU A 434 -6.56 -17.68 -13.99
C LEU A 434 -6.75 -16.53 -12.99
N ILE A 435 -5.77 -16.35 -12.12
CA ILE A 435 -5.80 -15.33 -11.05
C ILE A 435 -5.77 -13.92 -11.64
N TRP A 436 -4.92 -13.66 -12.64
CA TRP A 436 -4.82 -12.34 -13.26
C TRP A 436 -6.12 -11.92 -13.97
N GLN A 437 -6.90 -12.88 -14.48
CA GLN A 437 -8.22 -12.59 -15.09
C GLN A 437 -9.24 -12.19 -14.04
N ALA A 438 -9.27 -12.86 -12.88
CA ALA A 438 -10.12 -12.48 -11.76
C ALA A 438 -9.74 -11.08 -11.24
N ALA A 439 -8.43 -10.80 -11.11
CA ALA A 439 -7.89 -9.48 -10.75
C ALA A 439 -8.31 -8.39 -11.76
N ARG A 440 -8.25 -8.69 -13.06
CA ARG A 440 -8.63 -7.75 -14.12
C ARG A 440 -10.14 -7.48 -14.14
N ALA A 441 -10.95 -8.51 -13.92
CA ALA A 441 -12.41 -8.41 -13.87
C ALA A 441 -12.88 -7.59 -12.67
N THR A 442 -12.34 -7.86 -11.47
CA THR A 442 -12.71 -7.12 -10.25
C THR A 442 -12.30 -5.65 -10.34
N GLY A 443 -11.15 -5.33 -10.93
CA GLY A 443 -10.63 -3.96 -11.04
C GLY A 443 -11.11 -3.16 -12.25
N ALA A 444 -12.08 -3.65 -13.03
CA ALA A 444 -12.56 -3.03 -14.27
C ALA A 444 -13.51 -1.84 -14.01
N ALA A 445 -13.03 -0.81 -13.28
CA ALA A 445 -13.83 0.33 -12.85
C ALA A 445 -14.46 1.07 -14.06
N PRO A 446 -15.81 1.22 -14.11
CA PRO A 446 -16.47 1.94 -15.19
C PRO A 446 -15.93 3.36 -15.33
N THR A 447 -15.83 3.87 -16.56
CA THR A 447 -15.19 5.16 -16.92
C THR A 447 -13.66 5.20 -16.83
N TYR A 448 -13.03 4.32 -16.04
CA TYR A 448 -11.57 4.22 -15.91
C TYR A 448 -11.00 3.17 -16.85
N PHE A 449 -11.59 1.98 -16.89
CA PHE A 449 -11.15 0.88 -17.74
C PHE A 449 -12.31 0.35 -18.57
N ARG A 450 -11.97 -0.22 -19.74
CA ARG A 450 -12.94 -0.99 -20.51
C ARG A 450 -13.30 -2.29 -19.76
N PRO A 451 -14.54 -2.80 -19.91
CA PRO A 451 -14.95 -4.10 -19.40
C PRO A 451 -14.03 -5.22 -19.90
N THR A 452 -13.92 -6.29 -19.13
CA THR A 452 -13.15 -7.50 -19.51
C THR A 452 -14.12 -8.66 -19.66
N GLY A 453 -14.34 -9.06 -20.91
CA GLY A 453 -15.39 -10.03 -21.22
C GLY A 453 -16.76 -9.54 -20.72
N PRO A 454 -17.51 -10.34 -19.93
CA PRO A 454 -18.81 -9.94 -19.38
C PRO A 454 -18.71 -9.07 -18.11
N PHE A 455 -17.50 -8.83 -17.60
CA PHE A 455 -17.28 -8.28 -16.27
C PHE A 455 -16.96 -6.79 -16.27
N ILE A 456 -17.53 -6.11 -15.28
CA ILE A 456 -17.15 -4.77 -14.82
C ILE A 456 -16.86 -4.84 -13.31
N ASP A 457 -16.31 -3.77 -12.74
CA ASP A 457 -15.89 -3.73 -11.34
C ASP A 457 -16.99 -4.22 -10.37
N GLY A 458 -16.58 -5.03 -9.38
CA GLY A 458 -17.47 -5.52 -8.32
C GLY A 458 -18.05 -4.39 -7.47
N GLY A 459 -17.43 -3.22 -7.48
CA GLY A 459 -17.83 -2.03 -6.75
C GLY A 459 -19.21 -1.49 -7.09
N LEU A 460 -19.80 -1.86 -8.22
CA LEU A 460 -21.18 -1.48 -8.54
C LEU A 460 -22.25 -2.21 -7.72
N ILE A 461 -21.93 -3.40 -7.20
CA ILE A 461 -22.88 -4.22 -6.41
C ILE A 461 -22.34 -4.44 -4.99
N SER A 462 -21.06 -4.81 -4.86
CA SER A 462 -20.45 -5.30 -3.64
C SER A 462 -19.13 -4.56 -3.34
N ASN A 463 -19.14 -3.23 -3.27
CA ASN A 463 -17.88 -2.48 -3.05
C ASN A 463 -17.24 -2.73 -1.69
N ASN A 464 -18.08 -2.96 -0.66
CA ASN A 464 -17.68 -3.56 0.61
C ASN A 464 -18.19 -5.02 0.60
N PRO A 465 -17.32 -6.02 0.42
CA PRO A 465 -17.76 -7.41 0.22
C PRO A 465 -18.15 -8.11 1.51
N THR A 466 -18.29 -7.38 2.63
CA THR A 466 -18.46 -8.02 3.96
C THR A 466 -19.79 -8.74 4.08
N LEU A 467 -20.90 -8.11 3.67
CA LEU A 467 -22.22 -8.76 3.72
C LEU A 467 -22.32 -9.93 2.75
N ASP A 468 -21.74 -9.78 1.55
CA ASP A 468 -21.71 -10.85 0.55
C ASP A 468 -20.86 -12.03 1.05
N ALA A 469 -19.74 -11.78 1.72
CA ALA A 469 -18.93 -12.83 2.34
C ALA A 469 -19.68 -13.56 3.46
N LEU A 470 -20.40 -12.84 4.33
CA LEU A 470 -21.26 -13.47 5.34
C LEU A 470 -22.36 -14.33 4.71
N THR A 471 -22.95 -13.84 3.62
CA THR A 471 -23.98 -14.54 2.85
C THR A 471 -23.43 -15.83 2.23
N GLU A 472 -22.28 -15.74 1.55
CA GLU A 472 -21.61 -16.89 0.93
C GLU A 472 -21.21 -17.94 1.98
N ILE A 473 -20.65 -17.52 3.12
CA ILE A 473 -20.30 -18.42 4.23
C ILE A 473 -21.54 -19.16 4.73
N HIS A 474 -22.63 -18.43 4.96
CA HIS A 474 -23.88 -19.02 5.41
C HIS A 474 -24.43 -20.02 4.39
N GLN A 475 -24.46 -19.67 3.10
CA GLN A 475 -24.92 -20.56 2.03
C GLN A 475 -24.07 -21.81 1.91
N CYS A 476 -22.73 -21.70 1.99
CA CYS A 476 -21.83 -22.85 2.01
C CYS A 476 -22.12 -23.76 3.20
N ASN A 477 -22.30 -23.19 4.40
CA ASN A 477 -22.63 -23.97 5.59
C ASN A 477 -23.98 -24.70 5.45
N GLN A 478 -25.01 -24.04 4.90
CA GLN A 478 -26.30 -24.67 4.64
C GLN A 478 -26.19 -25.80 3.61
N ALA A 479 -25.40 -25.62 2.55
CA ALA A 479 -25.14 -26.66 1.57
C ALA A 479 -24.45 -27.88 2.19
N LEU A 480 -23.44 -27.67 3.04
CA LEU A 480 -22.76 -28.75 3.78
C LEU A 480 -23.72 -29.51 4.71
N ILE A 481 -24.61 -28.81 5.40
CA ILE A 481 -25.63 -29.45 6.25
C ILE A 481 -26.57 -30.31 5.40
N ALA A 482 -27.03 -29.76 4.26
CA ALA A 482 -27.96 -30.44 3.36
C ALA A 482 -27.37 -31.73 2.75
N THR A 483 -26.06 -31.78 2.48
CA THR A 483 -25.38 -32.97 1.96
C THR A 483 -24.88 -33.93 3.04
N GLY A 484 -25.26 -33.71 4.31
CA GLY A 484 -24.88 -34.57 5.43
C GLY A 484 -23.43 -34.39 5.89
N GLN A 485 -22.76 -33.32 5.46
CA GLN A 485 -21.39 -32.94 5.84
C GLN A 485 -21.39 -31.88 6.95
N ALA A 486 -22.28 -32.04 7.93
CA ALA A 486 -22.45 -31.09 9.03
C ALA A 486 -21.16 -30.93 9.87
N ASP A 487 -20.25 -31.91 9.84
CA ASP A 487 -18.96 -31.86 10.49
C ASP A 487 -18.02 -30.80 9.88
N GLN A 488 -18.22 -30.38 8.64
CA GLN A 488 -17.40 -29.38 7.95
C GLN A 488 -17.90 -27.93 8.13
N VAL A 489 -19.05 -27.74 8.77
CA VAL A 489 -19.64 -26.43 9.03
C VAL A 489 -18.70 -25.59 9.89
N SER A 490 -18.50 -24.34 9.49
CA SER A 490 -17.59 -23.42 10.19
C SER A 490 -18.34 -22.23 10.76
N ASN A 491 -18.13 -21.92 12.04
CA ASN A 491 -18.69 -20.73 12.68
C ASN A 491 -17.77 -19.51 12.44
N ILE A 492 -18.31 -18.30 12.40
CA ILE A 492 -17.48 -17.11 12.23
C ILE A 492 -16.99 -16.63 13.60
N LYS A 493 -15.67 -16.54 13.78
CA LYS A 493 -15.05 -16.09 15.02
C LYS A 493 -14.99 -14.57 15.14
N VAL A 494 -14.58 -13.91 14.05
CA VAL A 494 -14.38 -12.46 13.97
C VAL A 494 -14.41 -12.03 12.52
N VAL A 495 -14.94 -10.83 12.28
CA VAL A 495 -14.97 -10.18 10.97
C VAL A 495 -14.20 -8.88 11.05
N VAL A 496 -13.18 -8.73 10.22
CA VAL A 496 -12.41 -7.49 10.06
C VAL A 496 -12.71 -6.93 8.67
N SER A 497 -13.33 -5.74 8.61
CA SER A 497 -13.62 -5.02 7.37
C SER A 497 -12.74 -3.78 7.28
N MET A 498 -11.97 -3.66 6.21
CA MET A 498 -11.04 -2.57 5.98
C MET A 498 -11.43 -1.71 4.78
N GLY A 499 -11.53 -0.40 5.00
CA GLY A 499 -11.89 0.59 4.00
C GLY A 499 -10.69 1.32 3.38
N THR A 500 -10.90 1.90 2.21
CA THR A 500 -9.87 2.66 1.46
C THR A 500 -9.83 4.16 1.81
N GLY A 501 -10.19 4.52 3.04
CA GLY A 501 -10.29 5.91 3.52
C GLY A 501 -11.67 6.55 3.31
N ARG A 502 -12.13 7.32 4.30
CA ARG A 502 -13.36 8.13 4.22
C ARG A 502 -13.02 9.54 3.73
N PRO A 503 -13.66 10.04 2.67
CA PRO A 503 -13.46 11.43 2.25
C PRO A 503 -14.02 12.40 3.32
N PRO A 504 -13.55 13.66 3.36
CA PRO A 504 -14.11 14.66 4.26
C PRO A 504 -15.56 14.99 3.89
N LEU A 505 -16.37 15.39 4.87
CA LEU A 505 -17.72 15.87 4.64
C LEU A 505 -17.66 17.26 3.98
N VAL A 506 -18.12 17.34 2.72
CA VAL A 506 -18.18 18.60 1.96
C VAL A 506 -19.64 18.96 1.68
N SER A 507 -20.00 20.23 1.85
CA SER A 507 -21.32 20.72 1.48
C SER A 507 -21.49 20.71 -0.04
N VAL A 508 -22.54 20.09 -0.54
CA VAL A 508 -22.91 20.11 -1.96
C VAL A 508 -24.21 20.93 -2.11
N ASN A 509 -24.29 21.73 -3.17
CA ASN A 509 -25.52 22.45 -3.50
C ASN A 509 -26.63 21.44 -3.82
N THR A 510 -27.84 21.66 -3.29
CA THR A 510 -29.00 20.79 -3.51
C THR A 510 -29.26 20.62 -5.00
N ILE A 511 -29.32 19.36 -5.46
CA ILE A 511 -29.61 19.01 -6.85
C ILE A 511 -31.08 19.32 -7.11
N ASP A 512 -31.35 20.29 -8.00
CA ASP A 512 -32.69 20.69 -8.39
C ASP A 512 -32.91 20.35 -9.87
N VAL A 513 -33.66 19.27 -10.14
CA VAL A 513 -33.91 18.77 -11.50
C VAL A 513 -35.31 19.18 -11.95
N PHE A 514 -35.44 20.42 -12.43
CA PHE A 514 -36.66 20.90 -13.09
C PHE A 514 -36.59 20.74 -14.62
N ARG A 515 -37.78 20.61 -15.25
CA ARG A 515 -37.94 20.65 -16.71
C ARG A 515 -37.74 22.10 -17.18
N PRO A 516 -36.78 22.41 -18.06
CA PRO A 516 -36.37 23.79 -18.30
C PRO A 516 -37.27 24.51 -19.30
N ASP A 517 -37.79 25.68 -18.93
CA ASP A 517 -38.54 26.58 -19.83
C ASP A 517 -37.63 27.60 -20.57
N THR A 518 -36.33 27.62 -20.27
CA THR A 518 -35.35 28.56 -20.87
C THR A 518 -34.01 27.89 -21.18
N LEU A 519 -33.22 28.47 -22.10
CA LEU A 519 -31.85 28.02 -22.42
C LEU A 519 -30.92 28.01 -21.19
N TRP A 520 -31.07 28.96 -20.27
CA TRP A 520 -30.35 28.97 -18.99
C TRP A 520 -30.80 27.82 -18.08
N GLY A 521 -32.10 27.52 -18.07
CA GLY A 521 -32.65 26.34 -17.41
C GLY A 521 -32.07 25.04 -17.95
N ALA A 522 -31.83 24.94 -19.27
CA ALA A 522 -31.24 23.76 -19.89
C ALA A 522 -29.78 23.53 -19.45
N CYS A 523 -28.97 24.59 -19.32
CA CYS A 523 -27.63 24.49 -18.73
C CYS A 523 -27.66 24.07 -17.26
N ARG A 524 -28.57 24.63 -16.44
CA ARG A 524 -28.73 24.21 -15.04
C ARG A 524 -29.21 22.76 -14.92
N MET A 525 -30.08 22.31 -15.83
CA MET A 525 -30.53 20.92 -15.90
C MET A 525 -29.38 19.99 -16.28
N ALA A 526 -28.54 20.33 -17.26
CA ALA A 526 -27.38 19.53 -17.63
C ALA A 526 -26.38 19.37 -16.46
N LEU A 527 -26.15 20.45 -15.72
CA LEU A 527 -25.36 20.42 -14.48
C LEU A 527 -26.06 19.60 -13.38
N GLY A 528 -27.38 19.67 -13.27
CA GLY A 528 -28.17 18.88 -12.32
C GLY A 528 -28.13 17.37 -12.62
N VAL A 529 -28.25 16.99 -13.90
CA VAL A 529 -28.20 15.60 -14.37
C VAL A 529 -26.81 14.99 -14.17
N THR A 530 -25.75 15.75 -14.41
CA THR A 530 -24.37 15.28 -14.16
C THR A 530 -24.09 15.08 -12.67
N ASN A 531 -24.50 16.03 -11.81
CA ASN A 531 -24.41 15.88 -10.37
C ASN A 531 -25.24 14.69 -9.85
N LEU A 532 -26.44 14.46 -10.41
CA LEU A 532 -27.28 13.32 -10.06
C LEU A 532 -26.64 12.00 -10.47
N GLY A 533 -26.05 11.94 -11.68
CA GLY A 533 -25.31 10.78 -12.15
C GLY A 533 -24.14 10.44 -11.23
N GLN A 534 -23.36 11.44 -10.81
CA GLN A 534 -22.27 11.25 -9.86
C GLN A 534 -22.79 10.75 -8.50
N LEU A 535 -23.86 11.35 -7.97
CA LEU A 535 -24.47 10.91 -6.72
C LEU A 535 -24.94 9.44 -6.80
N LEU A 536 -25.53 9.02 -7.92
CA LEU A 536 -25.95 7.64 -8.12
C LEU A 536 -24.76 6.67 -8.12
N VAL A 537 -23.66 7.04 -8.78
CA VAL A 537 -22.42 6.25 -8.76
C VAL A 537 -21.83 6.20 -7.35
N ASP A 538 -21.78 7.33 -6.64
CA ASP A 538 -21.26 7.41 -5.27
C ASP A 538 -22.09 6.55 -4.30
N GLN A 539 -23.43 6.53 -4.46
CA GLN A 539 -24.31 5.67 -3.68
C GLN A 539 -24.16 4.18 -4.04
N ALA A 540 -24.06 3.85 -5.32
CA ALA A 540 -23.88 2.46 -5.77
C ALA A 540 -22.53 1.88 -5.33
N THR A 541 -21.50 2.72 -5.29
CA THR A 541 -20.12 2.34 -4.93
C THR A 541 -19.79 2.67 -3.47
N GLN A 542 -20.79 2.90 -2.62
CA GLN A 542 -20.58 3.28 -1.24
C GLN A 542 -19.97 2.12 -0.43
N THR A 543 -18.84 2.36 0.24
CA THR A 543 -18.17 1.37 1.09
C THR A 543 -18.40 1.57 2.59
N ASP A 544 -18.88 2.75 2.98
CA ASP A 544 -19.13 3.13 4.38
C ASP A 544 -20.56 3.60 4.62
N GLY A 545 -20.95 3.93 5.85
CA GLY A 545 -22.30 4.39 6.19
C GLY A 545 -23.28 3.23 6.36
N ARG A 546 -24.39 3.20 5.61
CA ARG A 546 -25.45 2.19 5.87
C ARG A 546 -25.01 0.76 5.59
N VAL A 547 -24.07 0.55 4.67
CA VAL A 547 -23.52 -0.79 4.38
C VAL A 547 -22.83 -1.34 5.63
N THR A 548 -21.98 -0.54 6.28
CA THR A 548 -21.27 -0.95 7.50
C THR A 548 -22.20 -1.05 8.71
N SER A 549 -23.18 -0.15 8.87
CA SER A 549 -24.18 -0.26 9.95
C SER A 549 -25.02 -1.53 9.87
N ARG A 550 -25.40 -1.96 8.65
CA ARG A 550 -26.14 -3.22 8.43
C ARG A 550 -25.31 -4.43 8.86
N THR A 551 -24.04 -4.47 8.44
CA THR A 551 -23.09 -5.52 8.82
C THR A 551 -22.90 -5.57 10.33
N GLN A 552 -22.65 -4.42 10.96
CA GLN A 552 -22.43 -4.34 12.41
C GLN A 552 -23.65 -4.84 13.19
N ALA A 553 -24.87 -4.42 12.79
CA ALA A 553 -26.09 -4.88 13.43
C ALA A 553 -26.27 -6.40 13.29
N LEU A 554 -26.04 -6.95 12.09
CA LEU A 554 -26.13 -8.40 11.84
C LEU A 554 -25.10 -9.18 12.67
N CYS A 555 -23.84 -8.76 12.65
CA CYS A 555 -22.78 -9.37 13.44
C CYS A 555 -23.11 -9.32 14.95
N SER A 556 -23.65 -8.20 15.44
CA SER A 556 -24.09 -8.07 16.82
C SER A 556 -25.24 -9.03 17.17
N MET A 557 -26.22 -9.21 16.29
CA MET A 557 -27.30 -10.19 16.49
C MET A 557 -26.78 -11.64 16.54
N LEU A 558 -25.70 -11.92 15.81
CA LEU A 558 -25.06 -13.22 15.77
C LEU A 558 -23.95 -13.41 16.83
N ASN A 559 -23.72 -12.42 17.70
CA ASN A 559 -22.62 -12.39 18.66
C ASN A 559 -21.22 -12.56 18.03
N ILE A 560 -21.03 -12.02 16.82
CA ILE A 560 -19.76 -12.03 16.10
C ILE A 560 -19.07 -10.67 16.31
N PRO A 561 -17.86 -10.64 16.87
CA PRO A 561 -17.03 -9.43 16.91
C PRO A 561 -16.78 -8.89 15.50
N TYR A 562 -17.14 -7.62 15.28
CA TYR A 562 -16.98 -6.91 14.02
C TYR A 562 -16.08 -5.69 14.19
N PHE A 563 -15.01 -5.62 13.40
CA PHE A 563 -14.08 -4.49 13.38
C PHE A 563 -14.16 -3.79 12.02
N ARG A 564 -14.55 -2.51 12.02
CA ARG A 564 -14.46 -1.65 10.85
C ARG A 564 -13.26 -0.71 10.99
N LEU A 565 -12.24 -0.91 10.18
CA LEU A 565 -11.06 -0.03 10.13
C LEU A 565 -11.14 0.82 8.86
N ASN A 566 -11.29 2.14 9.03
CA ASN A 566 -11.36 3.07 7.90
C ASN A 566 -10.96 4.50 8.34
N PRO A 567 -9.74 4.97 8.01
CA PRO A 567 -9.29 6.28 8.43
C PRO A 567 -10.14 7.38 7.79
N GLN A 568 -10.40 8.44 8.55
CA GLN A 568 -10.87 9.69 7.96
C GLN A 568 -9.70 10.31 7.19
N LEU A 569 -9.95 10.80 5.98
CA LEU A 569 -8.98 11.54 5.19
C LEU A 569 -9.30 13.03 5.25
N THR A 570 -8.26 13.87 5.19
CA THR A 570 -8.44 15.33 5.21
C THR A 570 -8.83 15.92 3.86
N GLU A 571 -8.59 15.18 2.78
CA GLU A 571 -8.91 15.58 1.41
C GLU A 571 -9.59 14.45 0.65
N ASN A 572 -10.34 14.79 -0.39
CA ASN A 572 -10.98 13.81 -1.25
C ASN A 572 -9.97 13.27 -2.28
N VAL A 573 -9.42 12.09 -2.02
CA VAL A 573 -8.46 11.42 -2.91
C VAL A 573 -9.19 10.68 -4.02
N ALA A 574 -8.87 10.99 -5.28
CA ALA A 574 -9.45 10.34 -6.45
C ALA A 574 -8.99 8.87 -6.61
N LEU A 575 -9.75 8.08 -7.37
CA LEU A 575 -9.47 6.65 -7.60
C LEU A 575 -8.17 6.41 -8.40
N ASP A 576 -7.73 7.37 -9.18
CA ASP A 576 -6.54 7.36 -10.05
C ASP A 576 -5.55 8.47 -9.68
N GLU A 577 -5.56 8.93 -8.43
CA GLU A 577 -4.63 9.95 -7.96
C GLU A 577 -3.17 9.52 -8.20
N THR A 578 -2.38 10.40 -8.80
CA THR A 578 -0.96 10.14 -9.14
C THR A 578 -0.01 11.07 -8.38
N ASN A 579 -0.52 12.14 -7.77
CA ASN A 579 0.26 13.11 -7.01
C ASN A 579 0.85 12.48 -5.75
N THR A 580 2.17 12.33 -5.76
CA THR A 580 2.94 11.74 -4.67
C THR A 580 2.67 12.40 -3.32
N LYS A 581 2.49 13.73 -3.26
CA LYS A 581 2.27 14.44 -1.99
C LYS A 581 0.94 14.05 -1.34
N ILE A 582 -0.12 13.95 -2.14
CA ILE A 582 -1.46 13.57 -1.68
C ILE A 582 -1.45 12.12 -1.20
N LEU A 583 -0.85 11.22 -1.97
CA LEU A 583 -0.75 9.80 -1.60
C LEU A 583 0.09 9.57 -0.33
N VAL A 584 1.22 10.27 -0.18
CA VAL A 584 2.05 10.21 1.04
C VAL A 584 1.28 10.73 2.24
N LYS A 585 0.57 11.85 2.09
CA LYS A 585 -0.24 12.42 3.17
C LYS A 585 -1.33 11.44 3.60
N MET A 586 -2.05 10.82 2.65
CA MET A 586 -3.03 9.77 2.92
C MET A 586 -2.42 8.55 3.66
N LEU A 587 -1.22 8.11 3.29
CA LEU A 587 -0.52 7.02 3.97
C LEU A 587 -0.09 7.38 5.40
N TRP A 588 0.44 8.59 5.59
CA TRP A 588 0.72 9.09 6.93
C TRP A 588 -0.57 9.15 7.74
N GLU A 589 -1.63 9.77 7.24
CA GLU A 589 -2.91 9.85 7.93
C GLU A 589 -3.41 8.46 8.37
N THR A 590 -3.30 7.47 7.50
CA THR A 590 -3.62 6.07 7.82
C THR A 590 -2.76 5.51 8.95
N THR A 591 -1.46 5.79 8.94
CA THR A 591 -0.54 5.34 10.00
C THR A 591 -0.89 6.00 11.34
N ALA A 592 -1.28 7.28 11.33
CA ALA A 592 -1.75 8.01 12.52
C ALA A 592 -2.97 7.33 13.13
N TYR A 593 -3.96 7.05 12.28
CA TYR A 593 -5.21 6.42 12.64
C TYR A 593 -4.96 5.06 13.31
N MET A 594 -4.13 4.21 12.70
CA MET A 594 -3.79 2.90 13.26
C MET A 594 -3.09 3.00 14.61
N ARG A 595 -2.26 4.02 14.83
CA ARG A 595 -1.62 4.28 16.13
C ARG A 595 -2.63 4.72 17.19
N CYS A 596 -3.61 5.55 16.83
CA CYS A 596 -4.71 5.92 17.73
C CYS A 596 -5.57 4.71 18.12
N MET A 597 -5.73 3.74 17.22
CA MET A 597 -6.51 2.51 17.44
C MET A 597 -5.74 1.38 18.15
N LYS A 598 -4.55 1.66 18.70
CA LYS A 598 -3.68 0.62 19.27
C LYS A 598 -4.38 -0.29 20.28
N GLN A 599 -5.26 0.24 21.12
CA GLN A 599 -5.99 -0.55 22.12
C GLN A 599 -6.98 -1.53 21.47
N GLU A 600 -7.75 -1.09 20.46
CA GLU A 600 -8.67 -1.97 19.73
C GLU A 600 -7.92 -3.03 18.93
N LEU A 601 -6.76 -2.67 18.36
CA LEU A 601 -5.92 -3.60 17.61
C LEU A 601 -5.28 -4.68 18.50
N GLU A 602 -4.91 -4.36 19.75
CA GLU A 602 -4.47 -5.37 20.72
C GLU A 602 -5.62 -6.32 21.10
N HIS A 603 -6.85 -5.82 21.21
CA HIS A 603 -8.02 -6.68 21.39
C HIS A 603 -8.26 -7.59 20.18
N LEU A 604 -8.17 -7.03 18.97
CA LEU A 604 -8.29 -7.80 17.72
C LEU A 604 -7.20 -8.89 17.63
N LYS A 605 -5.95 -8.57 17.99
CA LYS A 605 -4.85 -9.54 18.03
C LYS A 605 -5.20 -10.75 18.91
N ASN A 606 -5.77 -10.53 20.09
CA ASN A 606 -6.17 -11.64 20.96
C ASN A 606 -7.21 -12.55 20.29
N LEU A 607 -8.16 -11.99 19.54
CA LEU A 607 -9.18 -12.76 18.82
C LEU A 607 -8.61 -13.53 17.61
N LEU A 608 -7.57 -13.01 16.97
CA LEU A 608 -6.93 -13.62 15.79
C LEU A 608 -5.91 -14.72 16.15
N VAL A 609 -5.21 -14.57 17.28
CA VAL A 609 -4.14 -15.47 17.74
C VAL A 609 -4.70 -16.66 18.53
N THR A 610 -5.73 -16.42 19.35
CA THR A 610 -6.51 -17.50 19.98
C THR A 610 -7.35 -18.21 18.94
#